data_AF-U1S1L8-F1
#
_entry.id   AF-U1S1L8-F1
#
_cell.length_a   1.000
_cell.length_b   1.000
_cell.length_c   1.000
_cell.angle_alpha   90.00
_cell.angle_beta   90.00
_cell.angle_gamma   90.00
#
_symmetry.space_group_name_H-M   'P 1'
#
loop_
_entity.id
_entity.type
_entity.pdbx_description
1 polymer ?
#
loop_
_entity_poly.entity_id
_entity_poly.type
_entity_poly.pdbx_seq_one_letter_code
_entity_poly.pdbx_strand_id
1 'polypeptide(L)' 'MKPRTGDGPLDVSAEGRNIVVRIPTEGGGRLVIEMSAQEAGELAEALTQAI' A
#
# COMPACT_ATOMS: atom_id res chain seq x y z
N MET A 1 10.28 -25.01 -1.10
CA MET A 1 9.82 -23.83 -1.87
C MET A 1 10.60 -22.62 -1.40
N LYS A 2 10.99 -21.71 -2.29
CA LYS A 2 11.52 -20.40 -1.88
C LYS A 2 10.41 -19.67 -1.10
N PRO A 3 10.70 -19.01 0.04
CA PRO A 3 9.68 -18.27 0.77
C PRO A 3 9.00 -17.30 -0.19
N ARG A 4 7.69 -17.44 -0.38
CA ARG A 4 6.90 -16.43 -1.09
C ARG A 4 6.67 -15.31 -0.08
N THR A 5 7.70 -14.50 0.16
CA THR A 5 7.67 -13.51 1.22
C THR A 5 6.67 -12.41 0.86
N GLY A 6 5.45 -12.59 1.37
CA GLY A 6 4.52 -11.51 1.61
C GLY A 6 4.95 -10.67 2.82
N ASP A 7 5.81 -11.16 3.72
CA ASP A 7 6.09 -10.56 5.05
C ASP A 7 6.86 -9.21 5.08
N GLY A 8 6.95 -8.49 3.97
CA GLY A 8 7.56 -7.17 3.95
C GLY A 8 6.60 -6.12 4.54
N PRO A 9 7.09 -5.07 5.22
CA PRO A 9 6.23 -4.01 5.76
C PRO A 9 5.37 -3.36 4.67
N LEU A 10 4.30 -2.69 5.07
CA LEU A 10 3.57 -1.80 4.16
C LEU A 10 4.54 -0.77 3.58
N ASP A 11 4.50 -0.60 2.26
CA ASP A 11 5.40 0.27 1.52
C ASP A 11 4.58 1.30 0.73
N VAL A 12 5.00 2.57 0.76
CA VAL A 12 4.33 3.69 0.10
C VAL A 12 5.37 4.56 -0.57
N SER A 13 5.21 4.82 -1.86
CA SER A 13 6.14 5.62 -2.66
C SER A 13 5.41 6.53 -3.64
N ALA A 14 5.91 7.75 -3.84
CA ALA A 14 5.45 8.62 -4.93
C ALA A 14 6.15 8.22 -6.23
N GLU A 15 5.38 7.80 -7.24
CA GLU A 15 5.87 7.44 -8.57
C GLU A 15 5.25 8.40 -9.60
N GLY A 16 5.99 9.46 -9.93
CA GLY A 16 5.50 10.52 -10.81
C GLY A 16 4.43 11.38 -10.13
N ARG A 17 3.19 11.30 -10.60
CA ARG A 17 2.04 12.06 -10.03
C ARG A 17 1.18 11.23 -9.08
N ASN A 18 1.42 9.93 -9.02
CA ASN A 18 0.61 9.00 -8.27
C ASN A 18 1.37 8.47 -7.06
N ILE A 19 0.61 8.04 -6.05
CA ILE A 19 1.08 7.34 -4.88
C ILE A 19 0.84 5.85 -5.10
N VAL A 20 1.91 5.07 -4.97
CA VAL A 20 1.89 3.62 -5.07
C VAL A 20 2.00 3.04 -3.66
N VAL A 21 0.99 2.26 -3.27
CA VAL A 21 0.94 1.52 -2.01
C VAL A 21 1.10 0.04 -2.31
N ARG A 22 2.06 -0.62 -1.66
CA ARG A 22 2.28 -2.06 -1.76
C ARG A 22 1.96 -2.71 -0.40
N ILE A 23 0.88 -3.48 -0.34
CA ILE A 23 0.39 -4.13 0.87
C ILE A 23 0.79 -5.61 0.84
N PRO A 24 1.47 -6.13 1.88
CA PRO A 24 1.76 -7.56 2.00
C PRO A 24 0.47 -8.39 2.11
N THR A 25 0.40 -9.51 1.40
CA THR A 25 -0.78 -10.41 1.44
C THR A 25 -0.46 -11.75 2.11
N GLU A 26 -1.38 -12.24 2.93
CA GLU A 26 -1.32 -13.59 3.47
C GLU A 26 -1.39 -14.61 2.32
N GLY A 27 -0.41 -15.51 2.23
CA GLY A 27 -0.24 -16.44 1.09
C GLY A 27 0.85 -16.03 0.10
N GLY A 28 1.46 -14.86 0.29
CA GLY A 28 2.61 -14.37 -0.45
C GLY A 28 2.24 -13.39 -1.57
N GLY A 29 3.20 -12.56 -1.96
CA GLY A 29 2.98 -11.47 -2.92
C GLY A 29 2.64 -10.14 -2.25
N ARG A 30 2.26 -9.17 -3.08
CA ARG A 30 1.87 -7.82 -2.64
C ARG A 30 0.69 -7.34 -3.47
N LEU A 31 -0.33 -6.81 -2.81
CA LEU A 31 -1.36 -6.01 -3.46
C LEU A 31 -0.75 -4.64 -3.76
N VAL A 32 -0.78 -4.22 -5.02
CA VAL A 32 -0.28 -2.91 -5.43
C VAL A 32 -1.48 -2.04 -5.82
N ILE A 33 -1.58 -0.89 -5.18
CA ILE A 33 -2.63 0.11 -5.43
C ILE A 33 -1.93 1.38 -5.88
N GLU A 34 -2.40 1.96 -6.97
CA GLU A 34 -1.97 3.27 -7.45
C GLU A 34 -3.13 4.23 -7.33
N MET A 35 -2.89 5.40 -6.75
CA MET A 35 -3.90 6.42 -6.50
C MET A 35 -3.32 7.81 -6.68
N SER A 36 -4.17 8.79 -6.97
CA SER A 36 -3.79 10.19 -7.00
C SER A 36 -3.43 10.71 -5.60
N ALA A 37 -2.76 11.87 -5.53
CA ALA A 37 -2.46 12.53 -4.26
C ALA A 37 -3.73 12.87 -3.46
N GLN A 38 -4.84 13.16 -4.14
CA GLN A 38 -6.12 13.45 -3.49
C GLN A 38 -6.69 12.21 -2.81
N GLU A 39 -6.84 11.11 -3.54
CA GLU A 39 -7.35 9.83 -3.01
C GLU A 39 -6.48 9.31 -1.85
N ALA A 40 -5.16 9.49 -1.93
CA ALA A 40 -4.25 9.16 -0.83
C ALA A 40 -4.52 9.99 0.44
N GLY A 41 -4.85 11.28 0.28
CA GLY A 41 -5.24 12.15 1.38
C GLY A 41 -6.55 11.70 2.03
N GLU A 42 -7.56 11.39 1.21
CA GLU A 42 -8.86 10.87 1.67
C GLU A 42 -8.70 9.55 2.44
N LEU A 43 -7.84 8.64 1.95
CA LEU A 43 -7.51 7.40 2.66
C LEU A 43 -6.81 7.67 4.00
N ALA A 44 -5.85 8.61 4.04
CA ALA A 44 -5.15 8.95 5.27
C ALA A 44 -6.10 9.53 6.35
N GLU A 45 -7.06 10.37 5.95
CA GLU A 45 -8.11 10.88 6.84
C GLU A 45 -9.00 9.75 7.37
N ALA A 46 -9.48 8.87 6.48
CA ALA A 46 -10.31 7.73 6.87
C ALA A 46 -9.60 6.78 7.85
N LEU A 47 -8.31 6.51 7.62
CA LEU A 47 -7.48 5.71 8.53
C LEU A 47 -7.30 6.41 9.88
N THR A 48 -7.04 7.71 9.89
CA THR A 48 -6.88 8.50 11.13
C THR A 48 -8.16 8.51 11.95
N GLN A 49 -9.34 8.50 11.32
CA GLN A 49 -10.62 8.41 12.01
C GLN A 49 -10.90 7.01 12.60
N ALA A 50 -10.29 5.97 12.04
CA ALA A 50 -10.53 4.58 12.41
C ALA A 50 -9.64 4.08 13.55
N ILE A 51 -8.53 4.76 13.84
CA ILE A 51 -7.56 4.43 14.91
C ILE A 51 -7.67 5.38 16.09
#